data_AF-A0A7S3GMG5-F1
#
_entry.id   AF-A0A7S3GMG5-F1
#
_cell.length_a   1.000
_cell.length_b   1.000
_cell.length_c   1.000
_cell.angle_alpha   90.00
_cell.angle_beta   90.00
_cell.angle_gamma   90.00
#
_symmetry.space_group_name_H-M   'P 1'
#
loop_
_entity.id
_entity.type
_entity.pdbx_description
1 polymer ?
#
loop_
_entity_poly.entity_id
_entity_poly.type
_entity_poly.pdbx_seq_one_letter_code
_entity_poly.pdbx_strand_id
1 'polypeptide(L)'
;EYWTNVFEDFIHQRQHGITANPDLVCNREIKFGALRHTLLQAGVDKIATGHYARVRQGEDGRMHLLQAADKNKCQTYFLAAVPGSHLRNVMFPLGDMEKGRVK
;
A
#
# COMPACT_ATOMS: atom_id res chain seq x y z
N GLU A 1 -8.35 1.33 -14.97
CA GLU A 1 -7.81 2.11 -13.83
C GLU A 1 -6.29 2.15 -13.82
N TYR A 2 -5.56 1.03 -13.79
CA TYR A 2 -4.08 1.07 -13.75
C TYR A 2 -3.45 1.88 -14.90
N TRP A 3 -3.85 1.62 -16.15
CA TRP A 3 -3.31 2.33 -17.30
C TRP A 3 -3.46 3.84 -17.15
N THR A 4 -4.69 4.31 -16.94
CA THR A 4 -5.05 5.73 -16.85
C THR A 4 -4.49 6.41 -15.60
N ASN A 5 -4.61 5.79 -14.43
CA ASN A 5 -4.34 6.46 -13.15
C ASN A 5 -2.88 6.29 -12.67
N VAL A 6 -2.11 5.37 -13.27
CA VAL A 6 -0.73 5.07 -12.86
C VAL A 6 0.22 5.18 -14.05
N PHE A 7 -0.08 4.47 -15.14
CA PHE A 7 0.90 4.30 -16.21
C PHE A 7 1.00 5.51 -17.14
N GLU A 8 -0.13 6.15 -17.49
CA GLU A 8 -0.14 7.37 -18.29
C GLU A 8 0.57 8.52 -17.57
N ASP A 9 0.31 8.74 -16.29
CA ASP A 9 1.02 9.73 -15.46
C ASP A 9 2.52 9.42 -15.38
N PHE A 10 2.89 8.15 -15.21
CA PHE A 10 4.28 7.72 -15.24
C PHE A 10 4.97 8.07 -16.57
N ILE A 11 4.34 7.77 -17.72
CA ILE A 11 4.89 8.13 -19.04
C ILE A 11 5.03 9.65 -19.17
N HIS A 12 4.00 10.40 -18.80
CA HIS A 12 4.00 11.86 -18.88
C HIS A 12 5.13 12.47 -18.06
N GLN A 13 5.32 12.04 -16.81
CA GLN A 13 6.41 12.50 -15.95
C GLN A 13 7.78 12.14 -16.53
N ARG A 14 7.93 10.92 -17.07
CA ARG A 14 9.17 10.48 -17.72
C ARG A 14 9.52 11.32 -18.95
N GLN A 15 8.53 11.70 -19.76
CA GLN A 15 8.72 12.60 -20.90
C GLN A 15 9.25 13.98 -20.49
N HIS A 16 8.97 14.41 -19.25
CA HIS A 16 9.45 15.66 -18.67
C HIS A 16 10.75 15.51 -17.87
N GLY A 17 11.45 14.37 -18.01
CA GLY A 17 12.71 14.12 -17.31
C GLY A 17 12.57 13.82 -15.81
N ILE A 18 11.35 13.59 -15.32
CA ILE A 18 11.09 13.28 -13.93
C ILE A 18 11.22 11.77 -13.71
N THR A 19 11.99 11.37 -12.70
CA THR A 19 12.04 9.97 -12.26
C THR A 19 10.89 9.69 -11.32
N ALA A 20 9.74 9.34 -11.91
CA ALA A 20 8.52 8.98 -11.20
C ALA A 20 8.63 7.61 -10.51
N ASN A 21 7.89 7.44 -9.41
CA ASN A 21 7.73 6.15 -8.75
C ASN A 21 6.27 5.68 -8.89
N PRO A 22 5.99 4.81 -9.89
CA PRO A 22 4.62 4.37 -10.16
C PRO A 22 4.06 3.46 -9.05
N ASP A 23 4.91 2.84 -8.22
CA ASP A 23 4.46 1.97 -7.14
C ASP A 23 3.79 2.75 -6.00
N LEU A 24 4.25 3.97 -5.71
CA LEU A 24 3.58 4.87 -4.76
C LEU A 24 2.13 5.15 -5.21
N VAL A 25 1.96 5.46 -6.49
CA VAL A 25 0.66 5.78 -7.09
C VAL A 25 -0.20 4.51 -7.17
N CYS A 26 0.35 3.39 -7.62
CA CYS A 26 -0.34 2.11 -7.70
C CYS A 26 -0.87 1.64 -6.34
N ASN A 27 -0.08 1.77 -5.27
CA ASN A 27 -0.56 1.42 -3.93
C ASN A 27 -1.74 2.32 -3.50
N ARG A 28 -1.65 3.64 -3.74
CA ARG A 28 -2.71 4.59 -3.39
C ARG A 28 -3.99 4.39 -4.21
N GLU A 29 -3.87 4.34 -5.53
CA GLU A 29 -4.99 4.36 -6.47
C GLU A 29 -5.60 2.99 -6.72
N ILE A 30 -4.75 1.96 -6.85
CA ILE A 30 -5.19 0.64 -7.34
C ILE A 30 -5.37 -0.33 -6.18
N LYS A 31 -4.30 -0.64 -5.45
CA LYS A 31 -4.34 -1.69 -4.41
C LYS A 31 -5.22 -1.30 -3.21
N PHE A 32 -5.00 -0.10 -2.66
CA PHE A 32 -5.75 0.40 -1.51
C PHE A 32 -6.83 1.41 -1.88
N GLY A 33 -6.96 1.76 -3.16
CA GLY A 33 -8.05 2.52 -3.73
C GLY A 33 -9.09 1.58 -4.34
N ALA A 34 -9.05 1.41 -5.66
CA ALA A 34 -10.09 0.74 -6.41
C ALA A 34 -10.30 -0.74 -6.03
N LEU A 35 -9.24 -1.54 -5.93
CA LEU A 35 -9.36 -2.94 -5.50
C LEU A 35 -10.00 -3.05 -4.12
N ARG A 36 -9.57 -2.19 -3.18
CA ARG A 36 -10.16 -2.15 -1.84
C ARG A 36 -11.63 -1.81 -1.90
N HIS A 37 -12.01 -0.81 -2.69
CA HIS A 37 -13.41 -0.42 -2.83
C HIS A 37 -14.26 -1.57 -3.37
N THR A 38 -13.84 -2.23 -4.45
CA THR A 38 -14.55 -3.36 -5.04
C THR A 38 -14.72 -4.53 -4.06
N LEU A 39 -13.66 -4.89 -3.32
CA LEU A 39 -13.72 -6.00 -2.37
C LEU A 39 -14.66 -5.70 -1.19
N LEU A 40 -14.64 -4.47 -0.67
CA LEU A 40 -15.57 -4.05 0.39
C LEU A 40 -17.03 -4.06 -0.10
N GLN A 41 -17.29 -3.64 -1.34
CA GLN A 41 -18.62 -3.73 -1.94
C GLN A 41 -19.08 -5.17 -2.15
N ALA A 42 -18.16 -6.10 -2.40
CA ALA A 42 -18.43 -7.53 -2.50
C ALA A 42 -18.64 -8.22 -1.13
N GLY A 43 -18.61 -7.47 -0.02
CA GLY A 43 -18.83 -8.01 1.33
C GLY A 43 -17.59 -8.62 1.98
N VAL A 44 -16.38 -8.34 1.48
CA VAL A 44 -15.14 -8.77 2.10
C VAL A 44 -14.81 -7.89 3.32
N ASP A 45 -14.55 -8.49 4.47
CA ASP A 45 -14.28 -7.74 5.71
C ASP A 45 -12.91 -7.06 5.75
N LYS A 46 -11.89 -7.74 5.22
CA LYS A 46 -10.48 -7.33 5.28
C LYS A 46 -9.69 -7.78 4.06
N ILE A 47 -8.65 -7.00 3.75
CA ILE A 47 -7.75 -7.23 2.62
C ILE A 47 -6.35 -7.45 3.16
N ALA A 48 -5.75 -8.58 2.82
CA ALA A 48 -4.37 -8.87 3.15
C ALA A 48 -3.47 -8.70 1.93
N THR A 49 -2.29 -8.12 2.12
CA THR A 49 -1.26 -8.08 1.09
C THR A 49 0.08 -8.53 1.65
N GLY A 50 0.97 -9.04 0.80
CA GLY A 50 2.31 -9.46 1.18
C GLY A 50 3.30 -8.32 1.42
N HIS A 51 2.85 -7.11 1.73
CA HIS A 51 3.76 -6.02 2.04
C HIS A 51 4.40 -6.24 3.41
N TYR A 52 5.71 -6.03 3.49
CA TYR A 52 6.45 -5.90 4.74
C TYR A 52 6.18 -4.50 5.31
N ALA A 53 5.07 -4.39 6.00
CA ALA A 53 4.66 -3.20 6.75
C ALA A 53 3.77 -3.63 7.91
N ARG A 54 3.48 -2.74 8.84
CA ARG A 54 2.51 -2.98 9.91
C ARG A 54 1.49 -1.87 9.94
N VAL A 55 0.31 -2.18 10.46
CA VAL A 55 -0.76 -1.20 10.62
C VAL A 55 -1.33 -1.32 12.02
N ARG A 56 -1.59 -0.17 12.66
CA ARG A 56 -2.17 -0.12 14.00
C ARG A 56 -3.16 1.03 14.11
N GLN A 57 -4.29 0.80 14.78
CA GLN A 57 -5.17 1.89 15.17
C GLN A 57 -4.61 2.59 16.42
N GLY A 58 -4.46 3.91 16.35
CA GLY A 58 -4.10 4.75 17.49
C GLY A 58 -5.27 4.96 18.45
N GLU A 59 -4.97 5.51 19.63
CA GLU A 59 -5.99 5.82 20.64
C GLU A 59 -7.02 6.86 20.14
N ASP A 60 -6.61 7.71 19.20
CA ASP A 60 -7.46 8.68 18.51
C ASP A 60 -8.34 8.06 17.40
N GLY A 61 -8.29 6.74 17.23
CA GLY A 61 -9.04 6.01 16.22
C GLY A 61 -8.47 6.10 14.81
N ARG A 62 -7.35 6.82 14.58
CA ARG A 62 -6.68 6.90 13.28
C ARG A 62 -5.82 5.67 13.02
N MET A 63 -5.71 5.27 11.76
CA MET A 63 -4.82 4.18 11.37
C MET A 63 -3.42 4.73 11.11
N HIS A 64 -2.42 4.09 11.69
CA HIS A 64 -1.02 4.38 11.50
C HIS A 64 -0.35 3.27 10.69
N LEU A 65 0.43 3.68 9.69
CA LEU A 65 1.37 2.82 8.99
C LEU A 65 2.69 2.78 9.79
N LEU A 66 3.17 1.57 10.08
CA LEU A 66 4.37 1.33 10.89
C LEU A 66 5.37 0.51 10.07
N GLN A 67 6.66 0.76 10.33
CA GLN A 67 7.75 -0.03 9.71
C GLN A 67 7.62 -1.51 10.07
N ALA A 68 7.97 -2.38 9.12
CA ALA A 68 8.09 -3.82 9.37
C ALA A 68 9.19 -4.13 10.39
N ALA A 69 9.12 -5.32 10.99
CA ALA A 69 10.19 -5.86 11.82
C ALA A 69 11.49 -6.03 11.00
N ASP A 70 11.39 -6.56 9.77
CA ASP A 70 12.51 -6.63 8.84
C ASP A 70 12.76 -5.27 8.19
N LYS A 71 13.76 -4.55 8.69
CA LYS A 71 14.14 -3.24 8.16
C LYS A 71 14.68 -3.30 6.72
N ASN A 72 15.29 -4.40 6.31
CA ASN A 72 15.88 -4.56 4.98
C ASN A 72 14.80 -4.81 3.92
N LYS A 73 13.65 -5.36 4.33
CA LYS A 73 12.49 -5.56 3.44
C LYS A 73 11.34 -4.60 3.72
N CYS A 74 11.49 -3.65 4.63
CA CYS A 74 10.45 -2.69 4.97
C CYS A 74 9.95 -1.93 3.72
N GLN A 75 8.65 -2.03 3.46
CA GLN A 75 7.99 -1.46 2.27
C GLN A 75 7.11 -0.25 2.60
N THR A 76 7.21 0.31 3.81
CA THR A 76 6.40 1.49 4.18
C THR A 76 6.65 2.69 3.28
N TYR A 77 7.83 2.79 2.66
CA TYR A 77 8.12 3.81 1.65
C TYR A 77 7.11 3.78 0.50
N PHE A 78 6.85 2.61 -0.09
CA PHE A 78 5.90 2.47 -1.20
C PHE A 78 4.43 2.65 -0.78
N LEU A 79 4.16 2.62 0.53
CA LEU A 79 2.83 2.80 1.10
C LEU A 79 2.62 4.21 1.67
N ALA A 80 3.64 5.08 1.63
CA ALA A 80 3.60 6.39 2.30
C ALA A 80 2.52 7.33 1.76
N ALA A 81 2.09 7.15 0.51
CA ALA A 81 1.02 7.93 -0.11
C ALA A 81 -0.40 7.40 0.18
N VAL A 82 -0.53 6.25 0.86
CA VAL A 82 -1.84 5.64 1.14
C VAL A 82 -2.50 6.37 2.32
N PRO A 83 -3.72 6.92 2.16
CA PRO A 83 -4.45 7.55 3.26
C PRO A 83 -4.69 6.56 4.40
N GLY A 84 -4.50 7.00 5.66
CA GLY A 84 -4.74 6.14 6.82
C GLY A 84 -6.17 5.56 6.86
N SER A 85 -7.17 6.30 6.38
CA SER A 85 -8.55 5.81 6.27
C SER A 85 -8.67 4.56 5.39
N HIS A 86 -7.82 4.41 4.36
CA HIS A 86 -7.81 3.24 3.47
C HIS A 86 -7.19 2.02 4.15
N LEU A 87 -6.48 2.19 5.26
CA LEU A 87 -5.82 1.09 5.99
C LEU A 87 -6.72 0.42 7.04
N ARG A 88 -7.93 0.94 7.31
CA ARG A 88 -8.82 0.44 8.39
C ARG A 88 -9.20 -1.03 8.25
N ASN A 89 -9.26 -1.55 7.03
CA ASN A 89 -9.61 -2.94 6.71
C ASN A 89 -8.44 -3.71 6.08
N VAL A 90 -7.21 -3.25 6.31
CA VAL A 90 -6.01 -3.83 5.69
C VAL A 90 -5.23 -4.64 6.72
N MET A 91 -4.64 -5.74 6.27
CA MET A 91 -3.72 -6.56 7.02
C MET A 91 -2.40 -6.73 6.26
N PHE A 92 -1.30 -6.76 7.00
CA PHE A 92 0.03 -7.02 6.48
C PHE A 92 0.64 -8.22 7.21
N PRO A 93 0.33 -9.47 6.78
CA PRO A 93 0.73 -10.66 7.53
C PRO A 93 2.25 -10.84 7.66
N LEU A 94 3.03 -10.27 6.74
CA LEU A 94 4.49 -10.35 6.76
C LEU A 94 5.14 -9.26 7.62
N GLY A 95 4.35 -8.36 8.23
CA GLY A 95 4.84 -7.18 8.93
C GLY A 95 5.79 -7.46 10.10
N ASP A 96 5.62 -8.59 10.78
CA ASP A 96 6.45 -9.03 11.91
C ASP A 96 7.38 -10.20 11.52
N MET A 97 7.49 -10.53 10.24
CA MET A 97 8.33 -11.62 9.74
C MET A 97 9.64 -11.09 9.14
N GLU A 98 10.72 -11.81 9.36
CA GLU A 98 11.95 -11.65 8.59
C GLU A 98 11.83 -12.38 7.25
N LYS A 99 12.35 -11.78 6.16
CA LYS A 99 12.27 -12.41 4.84
C LYS A 99 12.97 -13.76 4.77
N GLY A 100 13.98 -14.02 5.61
CA GLY A 100 14.58 -15.35 5.71
C GLY A 100 13.59 -16.47 6.09
N ARG A 101 12.46 -16.13 6.72
CA ARG A 101 11.40 -17.07 7.12
C ARG A 101 10.32 -17.25 6.04
N VAL A 102 10.28 -16.38 5.03
CA VAL A 102 9.29 -16.38 3.95
C VAL A 102 10.02 -16.67 2.65
N LYS A 103 9.84 -17.85 2.05
CA LYS A 103 10.56 -18.24 0.82
C LYS A 103 9.97 -17.55 -0.40
#